data_AF-A0A1I4M1T4-F1
#
_entry.id   AF-A0A1I4M1T4-F1
#
_cell.length_a   1.000
_cell.length_b   1.000
_cell.length_c   1.000
_cell.angle_alpha   90.00
_cell.angle_beta   90.00
_cell.angle_gamma   90.00
#
_symmetry.space_group_name_H-M   'P 1'
#
loop_
_entity.id
_entity.type
_entity.pdbx_description
1 polymer ?
#
loop_
_entity_poly.entity_id
_entity_poly.type
_entity_poly.pdbx_seq_one_letter_code
_entity_poly.pdbx_strand_id
1 'polypeptide(L)'
;MILKKYSFKTLTPLFINGSIKNKVELRTASLKGALRYWYRAAIAEANIENLYKKENEIFGSTDSASTFIIKIKNLSKINAKNNIAKKVLVYSNKHKAPALKQDIEFEVEIIIRSDQFQNEITSSLTIFTMLGGLGKRVRRGFGSIINKDDKFESPIDFLARLKNELFNLNNSDMIIENNSLMINHKGKANYPFVKEVIIGKTAKRADQLKKIDKCASENNNYALGNGDPRMASPVFVTIKEINDNFYPVITKLNEVYPEKNYKVEDYEKKIAKFIDCLVS
;
A
#
# COMPACT_ATOMS: atom_id res chain seq x y z
N MET A 1 13.90 -14.20 -20.78
CA MET A 1 13.80 -12.85 -20.18
C MET A 1 12.58 -12.14 -20.74
N ILE A 2 11.74 -11.59 -19.87
CA ILE A 2 10.47 -10.93 -20.21
C ILE A 2 10.54 -9.50 -19.69
N LEU A 3 10.32 -8.52 -20.57
CA LEU A 3 10.29 -7.10 -20.20
C LEU A 3 8.84 -6.64 -20.09
N LYS A 4 8.46 -6.13 -18.92
CA LYS A 4 7.20 -5.43 -18.68
C LYS A 4 7.47 -3.96 -18.39
N LYS A 5 6.68 -3.07 -18.98
CA LYS A 5 6.78 -1.62 -18.79
C LYS A 5 5.49 -1.11 -18.17
N TYR A 6 5.61 -0.21 -17.21
CA TYR A 6 4.49 0.39 -16.49
C TYR A 6 4.68 1.89 -16.40
N SER A 7 3.60 2.64 -16.57
CA SER A 7 3.59 4.09 -16.38
C SER A 7 2.84 4.42 -15.09
N PHE A 8 3.55 4.98 -14.10
CA PHE A 8 2.96 5.32 -12.82
C PHE A 8 2.81 6.83 -12.65
N LYS A 9 1.78 7.23 -11.89
CA LYS A 9 1.52 8.61 -11.46
C LYS A 9 1.40 8.66 -9.94
N THR A 10 2.05 9.63 -9.31
CA THR A 10 1.82 9.93 -7.89
C THR A 10 0.47 10.62 -7.70
N LEU A 11 -0.43 10.03 -6.91
CA LEU A 11 -1.75 10.63 -6.64
C LEU A 11 -1.73 11.58 -5.45
N THR A 12 -0.79 11.41 -4.53
CA THR A 12 -0.67 12.25 -3.33
C THR A 12 0.79 12.56 -3.06
N PRO A 13 1.11 13.63 -2.31
CA PRO A 13 2.49 13.95 -1.97
C PRO A 13 3.22 12.75 -1.35
N LEU A 14 4.43 12.49 -1.83
CA LEU A 14 5.21 11.31 -1.46
C LEU A 14 6.37 11.71 -0.56
N PHE A 15 6.23 11.41 0.74
CA PHE A 15 7.26 11.61 1.75
C PHE A 15 8.30 10.47 1.71
N ILE A 16 9.24 10.53 0.77
CA ILE A 16 10.26 9.50 0.58
C ILE A 16 11.66 10.09 0.71
N ASN A 17 12.53 9.43 1.47
CA ASN A 17 13.91 9.87 1.67
C ASN A 17 14.88 8.72 1.37
N GLY A 18 16.08 9.07 0.94
CA GLY A 18 17.21 8.15 0.81
C GLY A 18 18.02 8.01 2.10
N SER A 19 19.31 7.74 1.94
CA SER A 19 20.28 7.66 3.05
C SER A 19 20.53 9.02 3.72
N ILE A 20 20.32 10.12 2.98
CA ILE A 20 20.47 11.48 3.51
C ILE A 20 19.15 11.92 4.14
N LYS A 21 19.19 12.21 5.45
CA LYS A 21 18.04 12.70 6.20
C LYS A 21 17.49 13.98 5.56
N ASN A 22 16.17 14.08 5.44
CA ASN A 22 15.44 15.23 4.87
C ASN A 22 15.71 15.53 3.38
N LYS A 23 16.49 14.69 2.67
CA LYS A 23 16.61 14.74 1.22
C LYS A 23 15.54 13.84 0.60
N VAL A 24 14.59 14.46 -0.10
CA VAL A 24 13.58 13.72 -0.86
C VAL A 24 14.26 12.99 -2.00
N GLU A 25 14.05 11.67 -2.07
CA GLU A 25 14.70 10.83 -3.07
C GLU A 25 13.88 9.55 -3.30
N LEU A 26 13.28 9.42 -4.48
CA LEU A 26 12.74 8.15 -4.96
C LEU A 26 13.90 7.23 -5.36
N ARG A 27 13.82 5.96 -4.96
CA ARG A 27 14.80 4.92 -5.27
C ARG A 27 14.08 3.64 -5.70
N THR A 28 14.71 2.89 -6.60
CA THR A 28 14.26 1.56 -7.01
C THR A 28 14.03 0.62 -5.82
N ALA A 29 14.91 0.68 -4.80
CA ALA A 29 14.81 -0.16 -3.61
C ALA A 29 13.49 0.03 -2.85
N SER A 30 12.97 1.25 -2.80
CA SER A 30 11.69 1.56 -2.15
C SER A 30 10.52 0.85 -2.85
N LEU A 31 10.56 0.79 -4.19
CA LEU A 31 9.56 0.09 -4.98
C LEU A 31 9.66 -1.42 -4.78
N LYS A 32 10.88 -1.99 -4.80
CA LYS A 32 11.10 -3.42 -4.54
C LYS A 32 10.63 -3.83 -3.13
N GLY A 33 10.88 -2.99 -2.13
CA GLY A 33 10.43 -3.22 -0.76
C GLY A 33 8.90 -3.20 -0.62
N ALA A 34 8.23 -2.26 -1.28
CA ALA A 34 6.76 -2.19 -1.28
C ALA A 34 6.13 -3.38 -2.01
N LEU A 35 6.68 -3.77 -3.16
CA LEU A 35 6.27 -4.97 -3.90
C LEU A 35 6.38 -6.23 -3.04
N ARG A 36 7.54 -6.43 -2.39
CA ARG A 36 7.80 -7.57 -1.49
C ARG A 36 6.83 -7.58 -0.30
N TYR A 37 6.52 -6.42 0.27
CA TYR A 37 5.53 -6.29 1.34
C TYR A 37 4.13 -6.76 0.89
N TRP A 38 3.66 -6.30 -0.26
CA TRP A 38 2.31 -6.63 -0.75
C TRP A 38 2.18 -8.06 -1.26
N TYR A 39 3.26 -8.67 -1.76
CA TYR A 39 3.31 -10.11 -1.99
C TYR A 39 2.98 -10.89 -0.71
N ARG A 40 3.69 -10.60 0.39
CA ARG A 40 3.43 -11.26 1.68
C ARG A 40 2.02 -11.00 2.20
N ALA A 41 1.55 -9.75 2.07
CA ALA A 41 0.23 -9.38 2.57
C ALA A 41 -0.90 -10.05 1.78
N ALA A 42 -0.68 -10.37 0.50
CA ALA A 42 -1.68 -11.01 -0.35
C ALA A 42 -1.72 -12.54 -0.18
N ILE A 43 -0.56 -13.19 -0.01
CA ILE A 43 -0.50 -14.66 -0.02
C ILE A 43 -1.09 -15.31 1.23
N ALA A 44 -1.05 -14.65 2.40
CA ALA A 44 -1.61 -15.15 3.67
C ALA A 44 -1.27 -16.62 4.03
N GLU A 45 -0.09 -17.08 3.61
CA GLU A 45 0.49 -18.39 3.93
C GLU A 45 0.55 -18.61 5.46
N ALA A 46 -0.05 -19.70 5.94
CA ALA A 46 -0.11 -19.99 7.37
C ALA A 46 1.25 -20.38 7.95
N ASN A 47 2.08 -21.07 7.16
CA ASN A 47 3.41 -21.50 7.58
C ASN A 47 4.46 -20.42 7.22
N ILE A 48 5.03 -19.79 8.24
CA ILE A 48 6.00 -18.69 8.05
C ILE A 48 7.28 -19.11 7.33
N GLU A 49 7.73 -20.36 7.52
CA GLU A 49 8.92 -20.88 6.84
C GLU A 49 8.66 -21.03 5.34
N ASN A 50 7.48 -21.55 4.97
CA ASN A 50 7.05 -21.63 3.57
C ASN A 50 6.92 -20.24 2.94
N LEU A 51 6.41 -19.26 3.69
CA LEU A 51 6.33 -17.88 3.23
C LEU A 51 7.73 -17.33 2.89
N TYR A 52 8.69 -17.47 3.82
CA TYR A 52 10.04 -16.96 3.61
C TYR A 52 10.77 -17.69 2.49
N LYS A 53 10.58 -19.00 2.37
CA LYS A 53 11.14 -19.78 1.28
C LYS A 53 10.68 -19.25 -0.09
N LYS A 54 9.37 -19.18 -0.32
CA LYS A 54 8.79 -18.67 -1.58
C LYS A 54 9.17 -17.21 -1.83
N GLU A 55 9.14 -16.37 -0.80
CA GLU A 55 9.53 -14.96 -0.91
C GLU A 55 11.00 -14.82 -1.34
N ASN A 56 11.91 -15.61 -0.77
CA ASN A 56 13.34 -15.55 -1.10
C ASN A 56 13.62 -16.11 -2.50
N GLU A 57 12.88 -17.14 -2.94
CA GLU A 57 12.95 -17.64 -4.32
C GLU A 57 12.61 -16.55 -5.35
N ILE A 58 11.64 -15.68 -5.06
CA ILE A 58 11.20 -14.63 -5.99
C ILE A 58 12.02 -13.34 -5.84
N PHE A 59 12.13 -12.82 -4.62
CA PHE A 59 12.69 -11.49 -4.34
C PHE A 59 14.19 -11.49 -4.04
N GLY A 60 14.77 -12.68 -3.92
CA GLY A 60 16.15 -12.88 -3.49
C GLY A 60 16.32 -12.71 -1.98
N SER A 61 17.51 -13.10 -1.53
CA SER A 61 17.97 -13.04 -0.16
C SER A 61 19.40 -12.46 -0.12
N THR A 62 20.08 -12.58 1.01
CA THR A 62 21.53 -12.33 1.10
C THR A 62 22.33 -13.34 0.28
N ASP A 63 21.79 -14.55 0.09
CA ASP A 63 22.50 -15.68 -0.51
C ASP A 63 22.04 -15.96 -1.96
N SER A 64 20.97 -15.30 -2.41
CA SER A 64 20.39 -15.51 -3.74
C SER A 64 19.90 -14.21 -4.39
N ALA A 65 20.15 -14.05 -5.69
CA ALA A 65 19.61 -12.93 -6.45
C ALA A 65 18.09 -13.09 -6.67
N SER A 66 17.34 -11.97 -6.83
CA SER A 66 15.92 -12.02 -7.21
C SER A 66 15.70 -12.70 -8.57
N THR A 67 14.47 -13.10 -8.89
CA THR A 67 14.15 -13.60 -10.25
C THR A 67 13.85 -12.46 -11.24
N PHE A 68 13.86 -11.21 -10.78
CA PHE A 68 13.58 -10.03 -11.59
C PHE A 68 14.42 -8.81 -11.18
N ILE A 69 14.45 -7.81 -12.06
CA ILE A 69 15.10 -6.50 -11.86
C ILE A 69 14.05 -5.41 -12.07
N ILE A 70 14.01 -4.42 -11.16
CA ILE A 70 13.22 -3.20 -11.33
C ILE A 70 14.15 -2.07 -11.79
N LYS A 71 13.74 -1.29 -12.79
CA LYS A 71 14.41 -0.04 -13.19
C LYS A 71 13.39 1.09 -13.27
N ILE A 72 13.67 2.20 -12.60
CA ILE A 72 12.90 3.45 -12.75
C ILE A 72 13.62 4.31 -13.79
N LYS A 73 12.94 4.64 -14.89
CA LYS A 73 13.54 5.48 -15.95
C LYS A 73 13.62 6.94 -15.48
N ASN A 74 14.64 7.65 -15.94
CA ASN A 74 14.80 9.09 -15.70
C ASN A 74 14.75 9.51 -14.21
N LEU A 75 15.32 8.69 -13.33
CA LEU A 75 15.29 8.91 -11.88
C LEU A 75 15.84 10.28 -11.45
N SER A 76 16.85 10.80 -12.16
CA SER A 76 17.39 12.15 -11.95
C SER A 76 16.37 13.25 -12.22
N LYS A 77 15.56 13.11 -13.29
CA LYS A 77 14.47 14.03 -13.63
C LYS A 77 13.35 13.96 -12.58
N ILE A 78 13.01 12.77 -12.10
CA ILE A 78 12.00 12.60 -11.05
C ILE A 78 12.44 13.28 -9.76
N ASN A 79 13.69 13.05 -9.34
CA ASN A 79 14.27 13.62 -8.12
C ASN A 79 14.73 15.08 -8.27
N ALA A 80 14.40 15.75 -9.38
CA ALA A 80 14.77 17.14 -9.60
C ALA A 80 14.05 18.09 -8.62
N LYS A 81 14.71 19.20 -8.26
CA LYS A 81 14.24 20.15 -7.24
C LYS A 81 12.84 20.72 -7.55
N ASN A 82 12.50 20.90 -8.82
CA ASN A 82 11.19 21.40 -9.27
C ASN A 82 10.04 20.43 -8.93
N ASN A 83 10.31 19.14 -8.79
CA ASN A 83 9.33 18.14 -8.40
C ASN A 83 9.17 18.00 -6.88
N ILE A 84 9.97 18.73 -6.09
CA ILE A 84 9.94 18.65 -4.63
C ILE A 84 9.17 19.85 -4.07
N ALA A 85 8.08 19.57 -3.36
CA ALA A 85 7.41 20.56 -2.53
C ALA A 85 8.15 20.68 -1.19
N LYS A 86 8.63 21.88 -0.85
CA LYS A 86 9.48 22.11 0.34
C LYS A 86 8.72 21.96 1.68
N LYS A 87 7.43 22.28 1.69
CA LYS A 87 6.61 22.39 2.90
C LYS A 87 5.23 21.78 2.67
N VAL A 88 5.13 20.45 2.71
CA VAL A 88 3.85 19.75 2.66
C VAL A 88 3.40 19.46 4.09
N LEU A 89 2.14 19.80 4.40
CA LEU A 89 1.54 19.49 5.69
C LEU A 89 1.43 17.97 5.84
N VAL A 90 2.04 17.46 6.91
CA VAL A 90 2.03 16.03 7.26
C VAL A 90 0.84 15.71 8.17
N TYR A 91 0.37 16.71 8.93
CA TYR A 91 -0.79 16.66 9.81
C TYR A 91 -1.51 18.03 9.75
N SER A 92 -2.80 18.04 10.07
CA SER A 92 -3.67 19.20 10.12
C SER A 92 -3.15 20.33 11.00
N ASN A 93 -2.25 20.08 11.97
CA ASN A 93 -1.98 21.07 13.02
C ASN A 93 -0.54 21.41 13.40
N LYS A 94 0.56 21.03 12.72
CA LYS A 94 1.90 21.66 12.99
C LYS A 94 3.09 21.25 12.11
N HIS A 95 3.18 20.02 11.61
CA HIS A 95 4.41 19.54 10.97
C HIS A 95 4.40 19.66 9.45
N LYS A 96 5.47 20.26 8.90
CA LYS A 96 5.72 20.38 7.47
C LYS A 96 7.01 19.63 7.13
N ALA A 97 6.99 18.85 6.06
CA ALA A 97 8.16 18.14 5.55
C ALA A 97 8.25 18.29 4.02
N PRO A 98 9.46 18.18 3.45
CA PRO A 98 9.60 18.11 2.00
C PRO A 98 9.05 16.78 1.48
N ALA A 99 8.41 16.82 0.32
CA ALA A 99 7.86 15.64 -0.36
C ALA A 99 8.01 15.77 -1.88
N LEU A 100 8.04 14.64 -2.58
CA LEU A 100 7.80 14.64 -4.01
C LEU A 100 6.34 15.06 -4.24
N LYS A 101 6.12 15.97 -5.18
CA LYS A 101 4.78 16.46 -5.54
C LYS A 101 3.89 15.31 -6.02
N GLN A 102 2.59 15.51 -5.92
CA GLN A 102 1.60 14.72 -6.66
C GLN A 102 1.67 15.04 -8.16
N ASP A 103 1.03 14.20 -8.97
CA ASP A 103 0.95 14.26 -10.43
C ASP A 103 2.32 14.17 -11.14
N ILE A 104 3.35 13.69 -10.41
CA ILE A 104 4.62 13.29 -11.01
C ILE A 104 4.46 11.91 -11.64
N GLU A 105 4.75 11.85 -12.93
CA GLU A 105 4.74 10.63 -13.72
C GLU A 105 6.14 10.02 -13.83
N PHE A 106 6.21 8.69 -13.83
CA PHE A 106 7.45 7.95 -13.97
C PHE A 106 7.23 6.56 -14.56
N GLU A 107 8.19 6.10 -15.35
CA GLU A 107 8.16 4.77 -15.95
C GLU A 107 8.97 3.77 -15.14
N VAL A 108 8.44 2.56 -15.04
CA VAL A 108 9.09 1.42 -14.40
C VAL A 108 9.19 0.27 -15.38
N GLU A 109 10.39 -0.26 -15.52
CA GLU A 109 10.66 -1.50 -16.23
C GLU A 109 10.86 -2.63 -15.21
N ILE A 110 10.14 -3.73 -15.39
CA ILE A 110 10.38 -4.99 -14.69
C ILE A 110 10.91 -6.00 -15.69
N ILE A 111 12.14 -6.43 -15.47
CA ILE A 111 12.84 -7.43 -16.29
C ILE A 111 12.79 -8.75 -15.52
N ILE A 112 11.97 -9.69 -15.97
CA ILE A 112 11.78 -11.00 -15.35
C ILE A 112 12.70 -12.00 -16.06
N ARG A 113 13.47 -12.77 -15.29
CA ARG A 113 14.48 -13.69 -15.84
C ARG A 113 13.85 -14.91 -16.51
N SER A 114 12.88 -15.53 -15.84
CA SER A 114 12.05 -16.67 -16.30
C SER A 114 10.56 -16.39 -16.08
N ASP A 115 9.69 -17.12 -16.76
CA ASP A 115 8.23 -17.04 -16.62
C ASP A 115 7.69 -17.68 -15.33
N GLN A 116 8.46 -18.56 -14.69
CA GLN A 116 8.09 -19.31 -13.47
C GLN A 116 7.36 -18.49 -12.41
N PHE A 117 7.80 -17.26 -12.12
CA PHE A 117 7.22 -16.39 -11.09
C PHE A 117 6.57 -15.13 -11.65
N GLN A 118 6.24 -15.13 -12.94
CA GLN A 118 5.71 -13.94 -13.61
C GLN A 118 4.40 -13.48 -12.95
N ASN A 119 3.49 -14.41 -12.67
CA ASN A 119 2.18 -14.10 -12.09
C ASN A 119 2.33 -13.50 -10.69
N GLU A 120 3.25 -14.04 -9.88
CA GLU A 120 3.52 -13.54 -8.54
C GLU A 120 4.04 -12.12 -8.58
N ILE A 121 4.97 -11.84 -9.49
CA ILE A 121 5.57 -10.51 -9.63
C ILE A 121 4.54 -9.50 -10.15
N THR A 122 3.79 -9.85 -11.19
CA THR A 122 2.81 -8.92 -11.79
C THR A 122 1.60 -8.69 -10.90
N SER A 123 1.05 -9.74 -10.29
CA SER A 123 -0.11 -9.60 -9.39
C SER A 123 0.27 -8.84 -8.13
N SER A 124 1.46 -9.10 -7.56
CA SER A 124 1.96 -8.32 -6.42
C SER A 124 2.13 -6.84 -6.77
N LEU A 125 2.56 -6.52 -7.99
CA LEU A 125 2.70 -5.14 -8.44
C LEU A 125 1.33 -4.47 -8.53
N THR A 126 0.36 -5.12 -9.17
CA THR A 126 -1.02 -4.63 -9.30
C THR A 126 -1.64 -4.41 -7.92
N ILE A 127 -1.54 -5.39 -7.01
CA ILE A 127 -2.05 -5.28 -5.64
C ILE A 127 -1.37 -4.13 -4.89
N PHE A 128 -0.05 -4.01 -4.99
CA PHE A 128 0.68 -2.90 -4.40
C PHE A 128 0.18 -1.54 -4.93
N THR A 129 -0.07 -1.40 -6.23
CA THR A 129 -0.56 -0.14 -6.80
C THR A 129 -2.03 0.11 -6.53
N MET A 130 -2.84 -0.93 -6.29
CA MET A 130 -4.25 -0.78 -5.92
C MET A 130 -4.44 -0.48 -4.43
N LEU A 131 -3.72 -1.15 -3.54
CA LEU A 131 -3.94 -1.07 -2.10
C LEU A 131 -2.91 -0.22 -1.35
N GLY A 132 -1.74 -0.03 -1.95
CA GLY A 132 -0.57 0.57 -1.32
C GLY A 132 -0.11 1.89 -1.93
N GLY A 133 1.16 2.17 -1.65
CA GLY A 133 1.86 3.37 -2.05
C GLY A 133 3.29 3.35 -1.49
N LEU A 134 3.99 4.47 -1.62
CA LEU A 134 5.40 4.59 -1.24
C LEU A 134 5.60 5.57 -0.08
N GLY A 135 6.73 5.43 0.61
CA GLY A 135 7.20 6.42 1.57
C GLY A 135 6.46 6.44 2.91
N LYS A 136 6.71 7.49 3.68
CA LYS A 136 6.17 7.69 5.01
C LYS A 136 4.70 8.09 4.93
N ARG A 137 3.94 7.71 5.97
CA ARG A 137 2.50 7.99 6.09
C ARG A 137 1.65 7.38 4.97
N VAL A 138 2.16 6.36 4.27
CA VAL A 138 1.41 5.60 3.27
C VAL A 138 0.12 4.97 3.80
N ARG A 139 0.09 4.63 5.08
CA ARG A 139 -1.11 4.12 5.76
C ARG A 139 -2.16 5.20 6.08
N ARG A 140 -1.89 6.46 5.72
CA ARG A 140 -2.68 7.66 6.04
C ARG A 140 -2.83 8.57 4.81
N GLY A 141 -3.03 7.98 3.64
CA GLY A 141 -3.38 8.66 2.38
C GLY A 141 -2.19 9.11 1.53
N PHE A 142 -1.07 9.50 2.14
CA PHE A 142 0.11 10.01 1.42
C PHE A 142 0.84 8.95 0.62
N GLY A 143 1.61 9.35 -0.38
CA GLY A 143 2.41 8.44 -1.22
C GLY A 143 1.60 7.43 -2.03
N SER A 144 0.28 7.60 -2.14
CA SER A 144 -0.57 6.83 -3.05
C SER A 144 -0.09 7.03 -4.49
N ILE A 145 0.03 5.93 -5.23
CA ILE A 145 0.36 5.92 -6.67
C ILE A 145 -0.71 5.17 -7.45
N ILE A 146 -0.72 5.32 -8.76
CA ILE A 146 -1.58 4.58 -9.69
C ILE A 146 -0.80 4.18 -10.94
N ASN A 147 -1.12 3.01 -11.50
CA ASN A 147 -0.75 2.62 -12.85
C ASN A 147 -1.68 3.32 -13.85
N LYS A 148 -1.14 4.08 -14.79
CA LYS A 148 -1.94 4.84 -15.75
C LYS A 148 -2.73 3.96 -16.72
N ASP A 149 -2.33 2.70 -16.86
CA ASP A 149 -3.03 1.72 -17.69
C ASP A 149 -4.23 1.08 -16.96
N ASP A 150 -4.27 1.18 -15.62
CA ASP A 150 -5.41 0.70 -14.83
C ASP A 150 -6.48 1.78 -14.79
N LYS A 151 -7.58 1.54 -15.52
CA LYS A 151 -8.78 2.38 -15.54
C LYS A 151 -9.92 1.61 -14.92
N PHE A 152 -10.58 2.23 -13.95
CA PHE A 152 -11.70 1.63 -13.24
C PHE A 152 -12.96 2.44 -13.46
N GLU A 153 -14.03 1.80 -13.92
CA GLU A 153 -15.31 2.46 -14.19
C GLU A 153 -16.12 2.69 -12.90
N SER A 154 -15.94 1.81 -11.92
CA SER A 154 -16.67 1.85 -10.66
C SER A 154 -15.87 1.23 -9.51
N PRO A 155 -16.24 1.50 -8.24
CA PRO A 155 -15.71 0.78 -7.09
C PRO A 155 -15.81 -0.75 -7.21
N ILE A 156 -16.89 -1.27 -7.80
CA ILE A 156 -17.08 -2.72 -7.97
C ILE A 156 -16.09 -3.28 -8.99
N ASP A 157 -15.86 -2.60 -10.10
CA ASP A 157 -14.85 -2.98 -11.10
C ASP A 157 -13.43 -2.99 -10.50
N PHE A 158 -13.09 -1.98 -9.69
CA PHE A 158 -11.85 -1.97 -8.92
C PHE A 158 -11.73 -3.20 -8.00
N LEU A 159 -12.78 -3.54 -7.23
CA LEU A 159 -12.74 -4.69 -6.33
C LEU A 159 -12.71 -6.02 -7.08
N ALA A 160 -13.37 -6.12 -8.24
CA ALA A 160 -13.35 -7.30 -9.10
C ALA A 160 -11.94 -7.55 -9.66
N ARG A 161 -11.27 -6.50 -10.14
CA ARG A 161 -9.87 -6.60 -10.57
C ARG A 161 -8.99 -7.04 -9.39
N LEU A 162 -9.14 -6.42 -8.23
CA LEU A 162 -8.36 -6.77 -7.05
C LEU A 162 -8.57 -8.23 -6.62
N LYS A 163 -9.82 -8.70 -6.62
CA LYS A 163 -10.18 -10.08 -6.31
C LYS A 163 -9.44 -11.06 -7.23
N ASN A 164 -9.38 -10.78 -8.53
CA ASN A 164 -8.65 -11.62 -9.49
C ASN A 164 -7.14 -11.66 -9.20
N GLU A 165 -6.53 -10.50 -8.90
CA GLU A 165 -5.10 -10.44 -8.59
C GLU A 165 -4.76 -11.14 -7.27
N LEU A 166 -5.64 -11.04 -6.26
CA LEU A 166 -5.49 -11.79 -5.00
C LEU A 166 -5.63 -13.30 -5.24
N PHE A 167 -6.61 -13.71 -6.07
CA PHE A 167 -6.83 -15.12 -6.41
C PHE A 167 -5.61 -15.73 -7.10
N ASN A 168 -4.95 -14.98 -7.99
CA ASN A 168 -3.73 -15.41 -8.68
C ASN A 168 -2.57 -15.72 -7.71
N LEU A 169 -2.56 -15.13 -6.51
CA LEU A 169 -1.51 -15.36 -5.50
C LEU A 169 -1.93 -16.41 -4.45
N ASN A 170 -3.21 -16.43 -4.11
CA ASN A 170 -3.78 -17.34 -3.12
C ASN A 170 -5.25 -17.59 -3.45
N ASN A 171 -5.62 -18.86 -3.60
CA ASN A 171 -6.98 -19.34 -3.89
C ASN A 171 -7.90 -19.25 -2.67
N SER A 172 -7.95 -18.09 -2.00
CA SER A 172 -8.86 -17.83 -0.91
C SER A 172 -10.26 -17.51 -1.43
N ASP A 173 -11.27 -17.94 -0.68
CA ASP A 173 -12.66 -17.61 -0.98
C ASP A 173 -12.89 -16.12 -0.70
N MET A 174 -13.52 -15.42 -1.64
CA MET A 174 -13.62 -13.96 -1.61
C MET A 174 -15.02 -13.49 -2.04
N ILE A 175 -15.59 -12.57 -1.26
CA ILE A 175 -16.94 -12.05 -1.46
C ILE A 175 -16.87 -10.54 -1.62
N ILE A 176 -17.56 -10.03 -2.64
CA ILE A 176 -17.75 -8.58 -2.85
C ILE A 176 -19.18 -8.24 -2.45
N GLU A 177 -19.33 -7.34 -1.48
CA GLU A 177 -20.61 -6.83 -1.00
C GLU A 177 -20.47 -5.34 -0.66
N ASN A 178 -21.41 -4.50 -1.11
CA ASN A 178 -21.51 -3.08 -0.71
C ASN A 178 -20.18 -2.31 -0.70
N ASN A 179 -19.46 -2.28 -1.83
CA ASN A 179 -18.14 -1.64 -1.99
C ASN A 179 -17.06 -2.17 -1.01
N SER A 180 -17.24 -3.38 -0.47
CA SER A 180 -16.24 -4.11 0.29
C SER A 180 -15.89 -5.43 -0.40
N LEU A 181 -14.63 -5.83 -0.28
CA LEU A 181 -14.11 -7.15 -0.63
C LEU A 181 -13.62 -7.82 0.66
N MET A 182 -14.30 -8.89 1.06
CA MET A 182 -13.94 -9.73 2.21
C MET A 182 -13.16 -10.96 1.73
N ILE A 183 -12.07 -11.30 2.42
CA ILE A 183 -11.23 -12.46 2.09
C ILE A 183 -11.30 -13.50 3.22
N ASN A 184 -11.79 -14.69 2.89
CA ASN A 184 -11.93 -15.82 3.79
C ASN A 184 -10.66 -16.69 3.73
N HIS A 185 -9.72 -16.42 4.63
CA HIS A 185 -8.49 -17.20 4.74
C HIS A 185 -8.74 -18.51 5.48
N LYS A 186 -8.24 -19.62 4.94
CA LYS A 186 -8.36 -20.95 5.56
C LYS A 186 -7.39 -21.17 6.73
N GLY A 187 -6.34 -20.35 6.84
CA GLY A 187 -5.28 -20.48 7.84
C GLY A 187 -5.21 -19.32 8.83
N LYS A 188 -4.55 -19.57 9.97
CA LYS A 188 -4.16 -18.52 10.93
C LYS A 188 -2.67 -18.25 10.77
N ALA A 189 -2.29 -17.00 10.54
CA ALA A 189 -0.91 -16.58 10.47
C ALA A 189 -0.65 -15.38 11.40
N ASN A 190 0.53 -15.31 12.01
CA ASN A 190 0.90 -14.23 12.94
C ASN A 190 1.68 -13.11 12.24
N TYR A 191 1.19 -12.64 11.10
CA TYR A 191 1.74 -11.48 10.38
C TYR A 191 0.61 -10.73 9.65
N PRO A 192 0.84 -9.48 9.18
CA PRO A 192 -0.18 -8.72 8.46
C PRO A 192 -0.46 -9.27 7.05
N PHE A 193 -1.71 -9.67 6.81
CA PHE A 193 -2.24 -10.06 5.50
C PHE A 193 -3.62 -9.45 5.26
N VAL A 194 -4.05 -9.29 4.01
CA VAL A 194 -5.29 -8.57 3.66
C VAL A 194 -6.51 -9.36 4.13
N LYS A 195 -7.36 -8.78 5.00
CA LYS A 195 -8.63 -9.38 5.45
C LYS A 195 -9.83 -8.78 4.74
N GLU A 196 -9.79 -7.47 4.54
CA GLU A 196 -10.91 -6.73 3.97
C GLU A 196 -10.41 -5.48 3.26
N VAL A 197 -11.06 -5.12 2.15
CA VAL A 197 -10.82 -3.88 1.41
C VAL A 197 -12.15 -3.17 1.23
N ILE A 198 -12.28 -1.95 1.76
CA ILE A 198 -13.48 -1.13 1.70
C ILE A 198 -13.19 0.12 0.87
N ILE A 199 -14.10 0.48 -0.03
CA ILE A 199 -14.04 1.75 -0.77
C ILE A 199 -15.04 2.73 -0.15
N GLY A 200 -14.53 3.82 0.42
CA GLY A 200 -15.37 4.88 1.00
C GLY A 200 -15.99 5.79 -0.05
N LYS A 201 -16.54 6.94 0.36
CA LYS A 201 -17.16 7.90 -0.58
C LYS A 201 -16.11 8.75 -1.31
N THR A 202 -16.43 9.11 -2.57
CA THR A 202 -15.60 10.05 -3.35
C THR A 202 -15.64 11.47 -2.78
N ALA A 203 -14.54 12.18 -2.95
CA ALA A 203 -14.39 13.61 -2.69
C ALA A 203 -13.20 14.14 -3.48
N LYS A 204 -12.94 15.45 -3.43
CA LYS A 204 -11.69 16.00 -3.99
C LYS A 204 -10.49 15.40 -3.24
N ARG A 205 -9.41 15.13 -3.98
CA ARG A 205 -8.15 14.56 -3.45
C ARG A 205 -7.63 15.26 -2.19
N ALA A 206 -7.64 16.60 -2.16
CA ALA A 206 -7.19 17.37 -1.00
C ALA A 206 -8.10 17.18 0.22
N ASP A 207 -9.40 17.04 -0.01
CA ASP A 207 -10.39 16.84 1.06
C ASP A 207 -10.35 15.40 1.59
N GLN A 208 -10.05 14.41 0.73
CA GLN A 208 -9.73 13.05 1.18
C GLN A 208 -8.53 13.04 2.15
N LEU A 209 -7.42 13.71 1.81
CA LEU A 209 -6.27 13.80 2.70
C LEU A 209 -6.61 14.47 4.03
N LYS A 210 -7.38 15.56 4.01
CA LYS A 210 -7.85 16.24 5.23
C LYS A 210 -8.75 15.32 6.07
N LYS A 211 -9.69 14.61 5.45
CA LYS A 211 -10.59 13.67 6.12
C LYS A 211 -9.81 12.54 6.78
N ILE A 212 -8.87 11.91 6.05
CA ILE A 212 -8.04 10.84 6.59
C ILE A 212 -7.21 11.31 7.79
N ASP A 213 -6.62 12.50 7.70
CA ASP A 213 -5.84 13.06 8.81
C ASP A 213 -6.71 13.42 10.01
N LYS A 214 -7.88 14.03 9.79
CA LYS A 214 -8.87 14.33 10.83
C LYS A 214 -9.32 13.04 11.54
N CYS A 215 -9.79 12.05 10.79
CA CYS A 215 -10.22 10.76 11.34
C CYS A 215 -9.09 10.07 12.12
N ALA A 216 -7.85 10.15 11.63
CA ALA A 216 -6.70 9.56 12.32
C ALA A 216 -6.35 10.32 13.60
N SER A 217 -6.51 11.65 13.62
CA SER A 217 -6.25 12.50 14.78
C SER A 217 -7.31 12.33 15.88
N GLU A 218 -8.58 12.23 15.49
CA GLU A 218 -9.71 12.02 16.42
C GLU A 218 -9.69 10.62 17.04
N ASN A 219 -9.13 9.64 16.33
CA ASN A 219 -8.96 8.25 16.79
C ASN A 219 -7.52 7.92 17.20
N ASN A 220 -6.70 8.94 17.47
CA ASN A 220 -5.27 8.80 17.64
C ASN A 220 -4.91 8.01 18.90
N ASN A 221 -4.42 6.77 18.72
CA ASN A 221 -4.12 5.87 19.85
C ASN A 221 -3.07 4.79 19.49
N TYR A 222 -2.67 3.96 20.46
CA TYR A 222 -1.76 2.83 20.31
C TYR A 222 -2.11 1.92 19.13
N ALA A 223 -3.41 1.68 18.89
CA ALA A 223 -3.90 0.86 17.79
C ALA A 223 -3.60 1.40 16.38
N LEU A 224 -3.35 2.71 16.28
CA LEU A 224 -3.10 3.42 15.04
C LEU A 224 -1.65 3.90 14.91
N GLY A 225 -0.76 3.39 15.77
CA GLY A 225 0.69 3.57 15.65
C GLY A 225 1.36 4.49 16.68
N ASN A 226 0.66 4.79 17.78
CA ASN A 226 1.11 5.66 18.87
C ASN A 226 1.26 4.95 20.22
N GLY A 227 1.57 3.64 20.22
CA GLY A 227 1.72 2.84 21.44
C GLY A 227 3.17 2.63 21.84
N ASP A 228 3.38 2.10 23.05
CA ASP A 228 4.65 1.54 23.51
C ASP A 228 4.45 0.09 24.00
N PRO A 229 5.02 -0.93 23.33
CA PRO A 229 5.82 -0.84 22.12
C PRO A 229 4.99 -0.33 20.93
N ARG A 230 5.66 0.35 20.00
CA ARG A 230 5.01 0.93 18.82
C ARG A 230 4.49 -0.16 17.89
N MET A 231 3.18 -0.26 17.78
CA MET A 231 2.52 -1.16 16.82
C MET A 231 2.37 -0.49 15.46
N ALA A 232 2.44 -1.27 14.39
CA ALA A 232 2.18 -0.75 13.05
C ALA A 232 0.67 -0.82 12.78
N SER A 233 0.02 0.30 12.41
CA SER A 233 -1.42 0.35 12.13
C SER A 233 -1.85 -0.75 11.14
N PRO A 234 -2.80 -1.63 11.49
CA PRO A 234 -3.24 -2.72 10.62
C PRO A 234 -4.12 -2.21 9.48
N VAL A 235 -4.56 -0.95 9.54
CA VAL A 235 -5.32 -0.29 8.48
C VAL A 235 -4.37 0.53 7.61
N PHE A 236 -4.38 0.25 6.30
CA PHE A 236 -3.91 1.16 5.26
C PHE A 236 -5.09 1.97 4.74
N VAL A 237 -4.88 3.26 4.51
CA VAL A 237 -5.82 4.10 3.79
C VAL A 237 -5.04 4.77 2.67
N THR A 238 -5.38 4.45 1.43
CA THR A 238 -4.78 5.08 0.24
C THR A 238 -5.86 5.82 -0.53
N ILE A 239 -5.45 6.70 -1.43
CA ILE A 239 -6.38 7.41 -2.31
C ILE A 239 -6.19 6.86 -3.73
N LYS A 240 -7.29 6.41 -4.35
CA LYS A 240 -7.29 5.86 -5.72
C LYS A 240 -8.26 6.63 -6.60
N GLU A 241 -7.91 6.70 -7.88
CA GLU A 241 -8.67 7.35 -8.92
C GLU A 241 -9.54 6.28 -9.60
N ILE A 242 -10.86 6.46 -9.59
CA ILE A 242 -11.86 5.56 -10.18
C ILE A 242 -12.85 6.47 -10.90
N ASN A 243 -13.01 6.33 -12.22
CA ASN A 243 -13.86 7.18 -13.05
C ASN A 243 -13.69 8.69 -12.73
N ASP A 244 -12.45 9.18 -12.81
CA ASP A 244 -12.02 10.57 -12.52
C ASP A 244 -12.31 11.10 -11.11
N ASN A 245 -12.80 10.23 -10.22
CA ASN A 245 -13.14 10.53 -8.85
C ASN A 245 -12.09 9.96 -7.88
N PHE A 246 -11.86 10.63 -6.74
CA PHE A 246 -10.88 10.16 -5.75
C PHE A 246 -11.56 9.50 -4.56
N TYR A 247 -11.29 8.21 -4.41
CA TYR A 247 -11.85 7.37 -3.37
C TYR A 247 -10.79 7.01 -2.32
N PRO A 248 -11.13 6.99 -1.02
CA PRO A 248 -10.29 6.36 -0.04
C PRO A 248 -10.49 4.84 -0.16
N VAL A 249 -9.39 4.12 -0.36
CA VAL A 249 -9.35 2.65 -0.32
C VAL A 249 -8.76 2.26 1.04
N ILE A 250 -9.61 1.67 1.88
CA ILE A 250 -9.30 1.23 3.24
C ILE A 250 -8.97 -0.26 3.18
N THR A 251 -7.72 -0.64 3.46
CA THR A 251 -7.31 -2.05 3.55
C THR A 251 -7.09 -2.41 5.00
N LYS A 252 -7.94 -3.31 5.52
CA LYS A 252 -7.78 -3.92 6.85
C LYS A 252 -6.89 -5.14 6.72
N LEU A 253 -5.79 -5.15 7.45
CA LEU A 253 -4.88 -6.27 7.55
C LEU A 253 -5.15 -7.08 8.81
N ASN A 254 -4.67 -8.33 8.82
CA ASN A 254 -4.58 -9.13 10.02
C ASN A 254 -3.77 -8.40 11.10
N GLU A 255 -4.34 -8.39 12.29
CA GLU A 255 -3.81 -7.69 13.44
C GLU A 255 -2.84 -8.62 14.16
N VAL A 256 -1.65 -8.09 14.43
CA VAL A 256 -0.60 -8.81 15.15
C VAL A 256 -0.35 -8.03 16.42
N TYR A 257 -0.74 -8.61 17.53
CA TYR A 257 -0.65 -8.00 18.85
C TYR A 257 0.66 -8.41 19.53
N PRO A 258 1.42 -7.46 20.12
CA PRO A 258 2.51 -7.82 21.02
C PRO A 258 1.93 -8.51 22.26
N GLU A 259 2.70 -9.41 22.88
CA GLU A 259 2.30 -10.25 24.03
C GLU A 259 1.92 -9.48 25.33
N LYS A 260 1.82 -8.15 25.31
CA LYS A 260 1.44 -7.33 26.48
C LYS A 260 -0.08 -7.25 26.69
N ASN A 261 -0.47 -6.99 27.94
CA ASN A 261 -1.83 -6.85 28.52
C ASN A 261 -2.73 -5.76 27.88
N TYR A 262 -2.91 -5.74 26.56
CA TYR A 262 -3.91 -4.92 25.90
C TYR A 262 -5.21 -5.72 25.74
N LYS A 263 -6.36 -5.13 26.12
CA LYS A 263 -7.67 -5.71 25.80
C LYS A 263 -7.90 -5.61 24.29
N VAL A 264 -7.93 -6.75 23.60
CA VAL A 264 -8.14 -6.86 22.14
C VAL A 264 -9.41 -6.11 21.70
N GLU A 265 -10.49 -6.23 22.47
CA GLU A 265 -11.77 -5.57 22.20
C GLU A 265 -11.65 -4.03 22.09
N ASP A 266 -10.81 -3.40 22.90
CA ASP A 266 -10.61 -1.95 22.87
C ASP A 266 -9.85 -1.50 21.62
N TYR A 267 -9.02 -2.39 21.06
CA TYR A 267 -8.29 -2.14 19.83
C TYR A 267 -9.19 -2.25 18.61
N GLU A 268 -9.96 -3.33 18.52
CA GLU A 268 -10.91 -3.56 17.43
C GLU A 268 -11.96 -2.45 17.36
N LYS A 269 -12.53 -2.04 18.50
CA LYS A 269 -13.49 -0.92 18.58
C LYS A 269 -12.91 0.39 18.04
N LYS A 270 -11.63 0.66 18.28
CA LYS A 270 -10.98 1.91 17.81
C LYS A 270 -10.67 1.86 16.33
N ILE A 271 -10.30 0.69 15.81
CA ILE A 271 -10.15 0.49 14.36
C ILE A 271 -11.49 0.67 13.66
N ALA A 272 -12.56 0.08 14.20
CA ALA A 272 -13.91 0.24 13.68
C ALA A 272 -14.29 1.73 13.61
N LYS A 273 -14.14 2.49 14.71
CA LYS A 273 -14.40 3.95 14.71
C LYS A 273 -13.59 4.72 13.66
N PHE A 274 -12.32 4.36 13.47
CA PHE A 274 -11.50 4.98 12.44
C PHE A 274 -12.00 4.66 11.03
N ILE A 275 -12.38 3.40 10.76
CA ILE A 275 -12.95 2.98 9.48
C ILE A 275 -14.31 3.66 9.25
N ASP A 276 -15.19 3.68 10.25
CA ASP A 276 -16.51 4.32 10.17
C ASP A 276 -16.39 5.80 9.80
N CYS A 277 -15.45 6.52 10.41
CA CYS A 277 -15.16 7.92 10.08
C CYS A 277 -14.74 8.11 8.60
N LEU A 278 -14.06 7.13 8.00
CA LEU A 278 -13.63 7.19 6.60
C LEU A 278 -14.75 6.85 5.62
N VAL A 279 -15.65 5.94 6.00
CA VAL A 279 -16.75 5.45 5.17
C VAL A 279 -17.97 6.38 5.23
N SER A 280 -18.20 7.06 6.36
CA SER A 280 -19.29 8.04 6.56
C SER A 280 -19.21 9.21 5.58
#